data_AF-A0A2W1N4G2-F1
#
_entry.id   AF-A0A2W1N4G2-F1
#
_cell.length_a   1.000
_cell.length_b   1.000
_cell.length_c   1.000
_cell.angle_alpha   90.00
_cell.angle_beta   90.00
_cell.angle_gamma   90.00
#
_symmetry.space_group_name_H-M   'P 1'
#
loop_
_entity.id
_entity.type
_entity.pdbx_description
1 polymer ?
#
loop_
_entity_poly.entity_id
_entity_poly.type
_entity_poly.pdbx_seq_one_letter_code
_entity_poly.pdbx_strand_id
1 'polypeptide(L)'
;MLRRITLRALMALATLLPGSTLLAADNPDPSFFVGNYWIVGRDLDTGKPYTGELDIYQDEGELSLAWTVGEESWTGKAHFENSELVDGASGLRIDFKRNGKEYQGTMLWRTDWDNYARVSGYIYRPGQQTDKPGLEAWFVSPSN
;
A
#
# COMPACT_ATOMS: atom_id res chain seq x y z
N MET A 1 14.15 36.83 -67.20
CA MET A 1 14.42 36.90 -65.74
C MET A 1 13.16 36.43 -65.02
N LEU A 2 13.26 35.76 -63.86
CA LEU A 2 12.25 35.00 -63.06
C LEU A 2 12.08 33.53 -63.49
N ARG A 3 12.77 32.56 -62.86
CA ARG A 3 12.66 31.96 -61.50
C ARG A 3 11.77 30.70 -61.49
N ARG A 4 12.45 29.54 -61.45
CA ARG A 4 11.93 28.22 -61.09
C ARG A 4 11.42 28.25 -59.63
N ILE A 5 10.25 27.68 -59.36
CA ILE A 5 9.82 27.31 -58.01
C ILE A 5 9.32 25.87 -58.07
N THR A 6 10.16 24.96 -57.61
CA THR A 6 9.84 23.56 -57.33
C THR A 6 8.98 23.49 -56.07
N LEU A 7 7.78 22.91 -56.17
CA LEU A 7 6.93 22.67 -55.01
C LEU A 7 7.48 21.46 -54.23
N ARG A 8 7.83 21.74 -52.98
CA ARG A 8 8.53 20.84 -52.06
C ARG A 8 7.63 19.70 -51.57
N ALA A 9 8.25 18.53 -51.41
CA ALA A 9 7.72 17.35 -50.75
C ALA A 9 7.20 17.67 -49.34
N LEU A 10 6.00 17.20 -49.03
CA LEU A 10 5.44 17.21 -47.68
C LEU A 10 5.90 15.93 -46.97
N MET A 11 6.91 16.07 -46.12
CA MET A 11 7.47 15.00 -45.30
C MET A 11 6.62 14.89 -44.03
N ALA A 12 5.84 13.82 -43.90
CA ALA A 12 5.08 13.52 -42.69
C ALA A 12 6.05 13.16 -41.56
N LEU A 13 6.17 14.07 -40.58
CA LEU A 13 6.97 13.88 -39.39
C LEU A 13 6.18 12.99 -38.41
N ALA A 14 6.45 11.69 -38.44
CA ALA A 14 5.96 10.75 -37.43
C ALA A 14 6.64 11.08 -36.07
N THR A 15 5.91 11.76 -35.19
CA THR A 15 6.33 12.01 -33.82
C THR A 15 6.41 10.69 -33.06
N LEU A 16 7.62 10.21 -32.78
CA LEU A 16 7.86 9.19 -31.77
C LEU A 16 7.46 9.76 -30.41
N LEU A 17 6.37 9.25 -29.83
CA LEU A 17 6.10 9.45 -28.41
C LEU A 17 7.08 8.57 -27.62
N PRO A 18 7.92 9.13 -26.74
CA PRO A 18 8.69 8.31 -25.81
C PRO A 18 7.70 7.61 -24.89
N GLY A 19 7.64 6.27 -24.98
CA GLY A 19 6.91 5.46 -24.02
C GLY A 19 7.57 5.60 -22.66
N SER A 20 6.90 6.27 -21.72
CA SER A 20 7.28 6.26 -20.31
C SER A 20 7.19 4.82 -19.81
N THR A 21 8.32 4.15 -19.63
CA THR A 21 8.36 2.90 -18.88
C THR A 21 8.14 3.25 -17.41
N LEU A 22 6.92 3.07 -16.92
CA LEU A 22 6.67 2.99 -15.48
C LEU A 22 7.54 1.85 -14.93
N LEU A 23 8.56 2.19 -14.14
CA LEU A 23 9.31 1.19 -13.40
C LEU A 23 8.41 0.73 -12.26
N ALA A 24 7.96 -0.52 -12.30
CA ALA A 24 7.28 -1.12 -11.15
C ALA A 24 8.22 -1.06 -9.94
N ALA A 25 7.70 -0.67 -8.78
CA ALA A 25 8.48 -0.75 -7.54
C ALA A 25 8.94 -2.20 -7.32
N ASP A 26 10.21 -2.37 -6.93
CA ASP A 26 10.77 -3.67 -6.60
C ASP A 26 10.28 -4.08 -5.21
N ASN A 27 9.09 -4.65 -5.16
CA ASN A 27 8.46 -5.11 -3.94
C ASN A 27 9.11 -6.42 -3.46
N PRO A 28 9.28 -6.60 -2.13
CA PRO A 28 9.77 -7.86 -1.60
C PRO A 28 8.74 -8.96 -1.87
N ASP A 29 9.19 -10.21 -1.83
CA ASP A 29 8.27 -11.35 -1.85
C ASP A 29 7.24 -11.21 -0.71
N PRO A 30 5.93 -11.39 -0.96
CA PRO A 30 4.91 -11.23 0.07
C PRO A 30 5.17 -12.08 1.33
N SER A 31 5.86 -13.23 1.20
CA SER A 31 6.25 -14.07 2.35
C SER A 31 7.11 -13.33 3.37
N PHE A 32 7.78 -12.23 3.00
CA PHE A 32 8.50 -11.34 3.91
C PHE A 32 7.63 -10.78 5.05
N PHE A 33 6.32 -10.66 4.83
CA PHE A 33 5.38 -10.15 5.84
C PHE A 33 4.70 -11.24 6.65
N VAL A 34 4.80 -12.51 6.27
CA VAL A 34 4.11 -13.61 6.95
C VAL A 34 4.67 -13.80 8.37
N GLY A 35 3.78 -13.92 9.34
CA GLY A 35 4.14 -14.09 10.75
C GLY A 35 3.14 -13.44 11.70
N ASN A 36 3.51 -13.42 12.99
CA ASN A 36 2.70 -12.86 14.06
C ASN A 36 3.30 -11.52 14.50
N TYR A 37 2.43 -10.54 14.75
CA TYR A 37 2.81 -9.18 15.10
C TYR A 37 2.04 -8.72 16.33
N TRP A 38 2.71 -7.99 17.21
CA TRP A 38 2.04 -7.08 18.11
C TRP A 38 1.68 -5.80 17.37
N ILE A 39 0.47 -5.31 17.61
CA ILE A 39 0.02 -4.05 17.04
C ILE A 39 -0.19 -3.02 18.15
N VAL A 40 0.19 -1.79 17.85
CA VAL A 40 -0.15 -0.61 18.65
C VAL A 40 -0.82 0.38 17.72
N GLY A 41 -2.00 0.82 18.09
CA GLY A 41 -2.81 1.65 17.22
C GLY A 41 -3.66 2.66 17.95
N ARG A 42 -4.35 3.47 17.15
CA ARG A 42 -5.32 4.45 17.57
C ARG A 42 -6.53 4.35 16.65
N ASP A 43 -7.69 4.19 17.25
CA ASP A 43 -8.95 3.97 16.54
C ASP A 43 -9.40 5.22 15.75
N LEU A 44 -9.99 4.97 14.57
CA LEU A 44 -10.54 6.01 13.70
C LEU A 44 -11.67 6.77 14.40
N ASP A 45 -11.75 8.09 14.21
CA ASP A 45 -12.74 9.00 14.81
C ASP A 45 -12.63 9.17 16.33
N THR A 46 -12.59 8.08 17.09
CA THR A 46 -12.58 8.11 18.56
C THR A 46 -11.22 8.51 19.12
N GLY A 47 -10.14 8.22 18.40
CA GLY A 47 -8.78 8.49 18.86
C GLY A 47 -8.35 7.62 20.05
N LYS A 48 -9.13 6.59 20.42
CA LYS A 48 -8.82 5.71 21.54
C LYS A 48 -7.62 4.83 21.18
N PRO A 49 -6.58 4.75 22.01
CA PRO A 49 -5.47 3.85 21.77
C PRO A 49 -5.90 2.39 21.96
N TYR A 50 -5.28 1.49 21.21
CA TYR A 50 -5.45 0.05 21.38
C TYR A 50 -4.14 -0.69 21.14
N THR A 51 -4.08 -1.90 21.66
CA THR A 51 -3.01 -2.86 21.40
C THR A 51 -3.63 -4.23 21.13
N GLY A 52 -2.94 -5.07 20.40
CA GLY A 52 -3.42 -6.42 20.12
C GLY A 52 -2.40 -7.24 19.34
N GLU A 53 -2.93 -8.21 18.63
CA GLU A 53 -2.15 -9.12 17.79
C GLU A 53 -2.67 -9.09 16.35
N LEU A 54 -1.77 -9.34 15.42
CA LEU A 54 -2.04 -9.46 14.00
C LEU A 54 -1.29 -10.68 13.46
N ASP A 55 -2.04 -11.60 12.89
CA ASP A 55 -1.50 -12.73 12.14
C ASP A 55 -1.57 -12.42 10.65
N ILE A 56 -0.43 -12.50 9.99
CA ILE A 56 -0.31 -12.34 8.54
C ILE A 56 0.06 -13.69 7.94
N TYR A 57 -0.73 -14.13 6.97
CA TYR A 57 -0.52 -15.39 6.26
C TYR A 57 -0.85 -15.23 4.78
N GLN A 58 -0.36 -16.15 3.95
CA GLN A 58 -0.75 -16.18 2.55
C GLN A 58 -2.01 -17.04 2.37
N ASP A 59 -2.97 -16.52 1.62
CA ASP A 59 -4.15 -17.24 1.17
C ASP A 59 -4.41 -16.90 -0.29
N GLU A 60 -4.55 -17.92 -1.14
CA GLU A 60 -4.74 -17.76 -2.59
C GLU A 60 -3.70 -16.85 -3.29
N GLY A 61 -2.48 -16.72 -2.73
CA GLY A 61 -1.41 -15.88 -3.27
C GLY A 61 -1.48 -14.40 -2.85
N GLU A 62 -2.43 -14.04 -1.98
CA GLU A 62 -2.56 -12.70 -1.38
C GLU A 62 -2.16 -12.72 0.10
N LEU A 63 -1.82 -11.55 0.65
CA LEU A 63 -1.62 -11.40 2.10
C LEU A 63 -2.98 -11.27 2.77
N SER A 64 -3.30 -12.25 3.61
CA SER A 64 -4.45 -12.21 4.51
C SER A 64 -4.01 -11.80 5.92
N LEU A 65 -4.89 -11.06 6.59
CA LEU A 65 -4.63 -10.42 7.87
C LEU A 65 -5.75 -10.80 8.83
N ALA A 66 -5.39 -11.22 10.03
CA ALA A 66 -6.33 -11.49 11.12
C ALA A 66 -5.92 -10.72 12.37
N TRP A 67 -6.73 -9.74 12.77
CA TRP A 67 -6.50 -8.93 13.97
C TRP A 67 -7.25 -9.53 15.16
N THR A 68 -6.65 -9.41 16.33
CA THR A 68 -7.29 -9.62 17.63
C THR A 68 -6.94 -8.48 18.58
N VAL A 69 -7.96 -7.71 19.00
CA VAL A 69 -7.83 -6.56 19.88
C VAL A 69 -8.85 -6.67 21.02
N GLY A 70 -8.37 -7.07 22.21
CA GLY A 70 -9.24 -7.38 23.33
C GLY A 70 -10.13 -8.59 23.02
N GLU A 71 -11.45 -8.40 23.07
CA GLU A 71 -12.44 -9.44 22.72
C GLU A 71 -12.90 -9.35 21.26
N GLU A 72 -12.43 -8.35 20.49
CA GLU A 72 -12.79 -8.16 19.10
C GLU A 72 -11.76 -8.81 18.17
N SER A 73 -12.23 -9.48 17.13
CA SER A 73 -11.41 -9.98 16.03
C SER A 73 -12.03 -9.64 14.69
N TRP A 74 -11.20 -9.41 13.68
CA TRP A 74 -11.63 -9.19 12.30
C TRP A 74 -10.55 -9.60 11.31
N THR A 75 -10.91 -9.70 10.04
CA THR A 75 -10.00 -10.09 8.96
C THR A 75 -9.98 -9.07 7.82
N GLY A 76 -8.94 -9.17 7.00
CA GLY A 76 -8.72 -8.29 5.86
C GLY A 76 -7.63 -8.83 4.94
N LYS A 77 -7.31 -8.05 3.92
CA LYS A 77 -6.33 -8.38 2.89
C LYS A 77 -5.37 -7.22 2.69
N ALA A 78 -4.15 -7.53 2.28
CA ALA A 78 -3.16 -6.53 1.88
C ALA A 78 -2.56 -6.85 0.50
N HIS A 79 -2.26 -5.80 -0.24
CA HIS A 79 -1.57 -5.86 -1.52
C HIS A 79 -0.62 -4.68 -1.67
N PHE A 80 0.35 -4.80 -2.58
CA PHE A 80 1.22 -3.68 -2.89
C PHE A 80 0.49 -2.65 -3.76
N GLU A 81 0.66 -1.38 -3.40
CA GLU A 81 0.15 -0.25 -4.16
C GLU A 81 1.32 0.69 -4.48
N ASN A 82 1.51 0.96 -5.77
CA ASN A 82 2.55 1.89 -6.24
C ASN A 82 2.10 3.33 -6.01
N SER A 83 3.04 4.19 -5.65
CA SER A 83 2.79 5.62 -5.53
C SER A 83 2.61 6.25 -6.91
N GLU A 84 1.55 7.03 -7.09
CA GLU A 84 1.38 7.89 -8.27
C GLU A 84 2.28 9.14 -8.24
N LEU A 85 2.82 9.49 -7.07
CA LEU A 85 3.56 10.73 -6.85
C LEU A 85 5.09 10.54 -6.85
N VAL A 86 5.55 9.34 -6.51
CA VAL A 86 6.98 9.02 -6.37
C VAL A 86 7.28 7.73 -7.12
N ASP A 87 8.02 7.86 -8.23
CA ASP A 87 8.38 6.71 -9.07
C ASP A 87 9.18 5.67 -8.28
N GLY A 88 8.84 4.40 -8.47
CA GLY A 88 9.46 3.27 -7.76
C GLY A 88 9.14 3.16 -6.26
N ALA A 89 8.29 4.03 -5.69
CA ALA A 89 7.83 3.89 -4.31
C ALA A 89 6.54 3.06 -4.25
N SER A 90 6.44 2.19 -3.25
CA SER A 90 5.24 1.39 -2.98
C SER A 90 4.97 1.29 -1.49
N GLY A 91 3.71 1.02 -1.15
CA GLY A 91 3.26 0.70 0.19
C GLY A 91 2.37 -0.52 0.20
N LEU A 92 1.89 -0.90 1.39
CA LEU A 92 0.81 -1.88 1.50
C LEU A 92 -0.52 -1.14 1.59
N ARG A 93 -1.41 -1.49 0.66
CA ARG A 93 -2.83 -1.18 0.73
C ARG A 93 -3.52 -2.28 1.50
N ILE A 94 -4.28 -1.92 2.52
CA ILE A 94 -5.04 -2.87 3.33
C ILE A 94 -6.53 -2.60 3.16
N ASP A 95 -7.32 -3.65 3.04
CA ASP A 95 -8.77 -3.60 3.00
C ASP A 95 -9.34 -4.55 4.05
N PHE A 96 -10.24 -4.06 4.91
CA PHE A 96 -10.87 -4.89 5.94
C PHE A 96 -12.27 -4.41 6.32
N LYS A 97 -13.02 -5.30 6.97
CA LYS A 97 -14.34 -4.98 7.54
C LYS A 97 -14.32 -5.18 9.04
N ARG A 98 -14.76 -4.17 9.79
CA ARG A 98 -14.90 -4.23 11.25
C ARG A 98 -16.26 -3.66 11.64
N ASN A 99 -17.03 -4.41 12.42
CA ASN A 99 -18.38 -4.01 12.87
C ASN A 99 -19.30 -3.55 11.72
N GLY A 100 -19.27 -4.26 10.59
CA GLY A 100 -20.08 -3.98 9.40
C GLY A 100 -19.67 -2.74 8.59
N LYS A 101 -18.57 -2.09 8.94
CA LYS A 101 -18.02 -0.94 8.23
C LYS A 101 -16.77 -1.33 7.46
N GLU A 102 -16.61 -0.73 6.28
CA GLU A 102 -15.44 -0.91 5.43
C GLU A 102 -14.36 0.10 5.80
N TYR A 103 -13.12 -0.38 5.85
CA TYR A 103 -11.95 0.40 6.15
C TYR A 103 -10.86 0.09 5.14
N GLN A 104 -10.03 1.08 4.88
CA GLN A 104 -8.80 0.90 4.15
C GLN A 104 -7.61 1.44 4.94
N GLY A 105 -6.45 0.88 4.69
CA GLY A 105 -5.18 1.30 5.24
C GLY A 105 -4.18 1.64 4.13
N THR A 106 -3.38 2.67 4.35
CA THR A 106 -2.16 2.90 3.56
C THR A 106 -0.98 2.80 4.50
N MET A 107 -0.20 1.75 4.32
CA MET A 107 0.93 1.43 5.20
C MET A 107 2.25 1.59 4.48
N LEU A 108 3.18 2.23 5.18
CA LEU A 108 4.59 2.19 4.84
C LEU A 108 5.20 0.97 5.50
N TRP A 109 6.12 0.34 4.78
CA TRP A 109 6.90 -0.76 5.30
C TRP A 109 8.38 -0.50 5.09
N ARG A 110 9.20 -1.12 5.93
CA ARG A 110 10.66 -1.16 5.80
C ARG A 110 11.18 -2.43 6.45
N THR A 111 12.42 -2.78 6.16
CA THR A 111 13.15 -3.82 6.90
C THR A 111 13.83 -3.18 8.12
N ASP A 112 13.60 -3.72 9.31
CA ASP A 112 14.37 -3.36 10.52
C ASP A 112 15.65 -4.22 10.60
N TRP A 113 16.55 -3.92 11.55
CA TRP A 113 17.87 -4.58 11.65
C TRP A 113 17.82 -6.07 12.01
N ASP A 114 16.68 -6.55 12.48
CA ASP A 114 16.40 -7.96 12.75
C ASP A 114 15.95 -8.72 11.49
N ASN A 115 15.93 -8.07 10.32
CA ASN A 115 15.44 -8.57 9.04
C ASN A 115 13.93 -8.88 9.02
N TYR A 116 13.15 -8.29 9.92
CA TYR A 116 11.69 -8.37 9.88
C TYR A 116 11.06 -7.11 9.30
N ALA A 117 9.84 -7.27 8.78
CA ALA A 117 9.04 -6.16 8.30
C ALA A 117 8.61 -5.27 9.48
N ARG A 118 8.91 -3.98 9.38
CA ARG A 118 8.32 -2.93 10.19
C ARG A 118 7.27 -2.21 9.36
N VAL A 119 6.01 -2.33 9.77
CA VAL A 119 4.87 -1.73 9.06
C VAL A 119 4.20 -0.68 9.93
N SER A 120 3.83 0.46 9.34
CA SER A 120 3.03 1.46 10.02
C SER A 120 2.30 2.37 9.05
N GLY A 121 1.16 2.92 9.44
CA GLY A 121 0.45 3.86 8.58
C GLY A 121 -0.90 4.30 9.11
N TYR A 122 -1.75 4.70 8.18
CA TYR A 122 -3.05 5.33 8.44
C TYR A 122 -4.19 4.42 8.05
N ILE A 123 -5.23 4.38 8.88
CA ILE A 123 -6.50 3.69 8.63
C ILE A 123 -7.61 4.73 8.46
N TYR A 124 -8.47 4.54 7.47
CA TYR A 124 -9.54 5.47 7.10
C TYR A 124 -10.71 4.75 6.43
N ARG A 125 -11.80 5.50 6.17
CA ARG A 125 -12.95 4.99 5.42
C ARG A 125 -12.82 5.31 3.93
N PRO A 126 -13.04 4.35 3.02
CA PRO A 126 -12.99 4.59 1.57
C PRO A 126 -13.99 5.67 1.15
N GLY A 127 -13.57 6.60 0.30
CA GLY A 127 -14.43 7.65 -0.26
C GLY A 127 -14.97 8.67 0.74
N GLN A 128 -14.49 8.67 1.99
CA GLN A 128 -14.93 9.59 3.04
C GLN A 128 -13.75 10.43 3.53
N GLN A 129 -13.98 11.73 3.64
CA GLN A 129 -13.02 12.60 4.30
C GLN A 129 -12.91 12.19 5.77
N THR A 130 -11.68 12.05 6.23
CA THR A 130 -11.35 11.56 7.57
C THR A 130 -10.52 12.62 8.29
N ASP A 131 -11.11 13.28 9.28
CA ASP A 131 -10.42 14.35 10.02
C ASP A 131 -9.36 13.82 11.00
N LYS A 132 -9.63 12.65 11.60
CA LYS A 132 -8.74 11.98 12.55
C LYS A 132 -8.52 10.53 12.10
N PRO A 133 -7.56 10.28 11.21
CA PRO A 133 -7.30 8.93 10.76
C PRO A 133 -6.87 8.04 11.94
N GLY A 134 -7.27 6.77 11.83
CA GLY A 134 -6.70 5.72 12.64
C GLY A 134 -5.21 5.59 12.32
N LEU A 135 -4.46 5.08 13.29
CA LEU A 135 -3.04 4.81 13.14
C LEU A 135 -2.77 3.39 13.58
N GLU A 136 -1.85 2.70 12.93
CA GLU A 136 -1.40 1.40 13.39
C GLU A 136 0.08 1.20 13.07
N ALA A 137 0.80 0.54 13.97
CA ALA A 137 2.16 0.11 13.79
C ALA A 137 2.30 -1.35 14.23
N TRP A 138 3.01 -2.14 13.43
CA TRP A 138 3.17 -3.58 13.61
C TRP A 138 4.61 -3.89 14.01
N PHE A 139 4.75 -4.68 15.06
CA PHE A 139 6.01 -5.13 15.66
C PHE A 139 6.02 -6.65 15.58
N VAL A 140 7.03 -7.24 14.95
CA VAL A 140 7.15 -8.70 14.94
C VAL A 140 7.09 -9.22 16.38
N SER A 141 6.24 -10.22 16.61
CA SER A 141 6.13 -10.89 17.90
C SER A 141 7.27 -11.91 18.01
N PRO A 142 8.09 -11.90 19.08
CA PRO A 142 9.26 -12.78 19.20
C PRO A 142 8.94 -14.27 19.38
N SER A 143 7.67 -14.67 19.34
CA SER A 143 7.21 -16.03 19.64
C SER A 143 7.40 -17.04 18.51
N ASN A 144 8.08 -16.67 17.41
CA ASN A 144 8.43 -17.55 16.30
C ASN A 144 9.86 -18.08 16.42
#